data_AF-A0AAW9IHI9-F1
#
_entry.id   AF-A0AAW9IHI9-F1
#
_cell.length_a   1.000
_cell.length_b   1.000
_cell.length_c   1.000
_cell.angle_alpha   90.00
_cell.angle_beta   90.00
_cell.angle_gamma   90.00
#
_symmetry.space_group_name_H-M   'P 1'
#
loop_
_entity.id
_entity.type
_entity.pdbx_description
1 polymer ?
#
loop_
_entity_poly.entity_id
_entity_poly.type
_entity_poly.pdbx_seq_one_letter_code
_entity_poly.pdbx_strand_id
1 'polypeptide(L)'
;VDISIIDSVTDRTYPGALQLVNGDFVDNKPNLLTAKRKPLNISIDLPGMGKEKITTVNNPSYGNVSGAIDDLVSLWNNKYSNSHTLPARTQYSESMVYSKSQIASALNVNANVLNNSLGIDFDAVSNGEKKVMVAAYKQIFY
;
A
#
# COMPACT_ATOMS: atom_id res chain seq x y z
N VAL A 1 -3.04 -6.42 9.94
CA VAL A 1 -2.53 -5.07 10.24
C VAL A 1 -2.02 -4.49 8.94
N ASP A 2 -2.41 -3.26 8.60
CA ASP A 2 -2.13 -2.61 7.32
C ASP A 2 -1.33 -1.32 7.57
N ILE A 3 -0.34 -1.02 6.74
CA ILE A 3 0.52 0.16 6.86
C ILE A 3 0.54 0.87 5.52
N SER A 4 0.20 2.17 5.50
CA SER A 4 0.19 2.94 4.26
C SER A 4 1.58 3.02 3.63
N ILE A 5 1.65 2.90 2.30
CA ILE A 5 2.87 3.09 1.52
C ILE A 5 2.83 4.50 0.92
N ILE A 6 3.95 5.22 0.98
CA ILE A 6 4.13 6.49 0.27
C ILE A 6 4.80 6.20 -1.07
N ASP A 7 4.26 6.75 -2.15
CA ASP A 7 4.67 6.44 -3.52
C ASP A 7 6.18 6.67 -3.78
N SER A 8 6.75 7.70 -3.15
CA SER A 8 8.16 8.08 -3.30
C SER A 8 9.19 7.07 -2.74
N VAL A 9 8.74 6.02 -2.03
CA VAL A 9 9.60 4.98 -1.43
C VAL A 9 9.08 3.56 -1.70
N THR A 10 8.31 3.39 -2.76
CA THR A 10 7.70 2.11 -3.17
C THR A 10 8.73 1.03 -3.50
N ASP A 11 9.90 1.42 -3.99
CA ASP A 11 11.04 0.53 -4.27
C ASP A 11 11.52 -0.28 -3.04
N ARG A 12 11.16 0.19 -1.84
CA ARG A 12 11.53 -0.44 -0.56
C ARG A 12 10.50 -1.44 -0.05
N THR A 13 9.29 -1.48 -0.63
CA THR A 13 8.19 -2.30 -0.15
C THR A 13 7.67 -3.20 -1.27
N TYR A 14 8.02 -4.48 -1.19
CA TYR A 14 7.58 -5.52 -2.12
C TYR A 14 7.47 -6.86 -1.38
N PRO A 15 6.68 -7.84 -1.87
CA PRO A 15 6.58 -9.14 -1.25
C PRO A 15 7.94 -9.81 -1.05
N GLY A 16 8.27 -10.13 0.21
CA GLY A 16 9.56 -10.73 0.57
C GLY A 16 10.71 -9.74 0.80
N ALA A 17 10.47 -8.42 0.76
CA ALA A 17 11.40 -7.41 1.24
C ALA A 17 11.72 -7.63 2.73
N LEU A 18 12.95 -7.32 3.13
CA LEU A 18 13.35 -7.29 4.54
C LEU A 18 13.53 -5.83 4.95
N GLN A 19 12.86 -5.42 6.01
CA GLN A 19 12.85 -4.04 6.49
C GLN A 19 13.24 -3.98 7.96
N LEU A 20 13.91 -2.90 8.36
CA LEU A 20 14.22 -2.64 9.77
C LEU A 20 13.01 -2.04 10.48
N VAL A 21 12.74 -2.49 11.70
CA VAL A 21 11.67 -1.94 12.55
C VAL A 21 12.26 -0.85 13.43
N ASN A 22 12.13 0.41 13.01
CA ASN A 22 12.66 1.59 13.67
C ASN A 22 11.75 2.81 13.47
N GLY A 23 12.20 4.01 13.87
CA GLY A 23 11.44 5.26 13.68
C GLY A 23 11.07 5.52 12.22
N ASP A 24 12.00 5.28 11.29
CA ASP A 24 11.75 5.46 9.86
C ASP A 24 10.62 4.55 9.34
N PHE A 25 10.50 3.33 9.88
CA PHE A 25 9.39 2.43 9.56
C PHE A 25 8.03 3.01 10.01
N VAL A 26 7.98 3.60 11.22
CA VAL A 26 6.78 4.27 11.75
C VAL A 26 6.40 5.48 10.89
N ASP A 27 7.38 6.19 10.34
CA ASP A 27 7.19 7.36 9.47
C ASP A 27 6.91 7.00 7.98
N ASN A 28 6.58 5.73 7.68
CA ASN A 28 6.33 5.21 6.34
C ASN A 28 7.54 5.34 5.39
N LYS A 29 8.77 5.36 5.91
CA LYS A 29 10.03 5.46 5.15
C LYS A 29 10.98 4.28 5.47
N PRO A 30 10.54 3.03 5.36
CA PRO A 30 11.30 1.88 5.84
C PRO A 30 12.72 1.83 5.26
N ASN A 31 13.69 1.35 6.05
CA ASN A 31 15.02 1.04 5.55
C ASN A 31 15.09 -0.43 5.11
N LEU A 32 15.60 -0.67 3.91
CA LEU A 32 15.73 -2.01 3.35
C LEU A 32 16.98 -2.71 3.90
N LEU A 33 16.84 -3.97 4.31
CA LEU A 33 17.95 -4.86 4.62
C LEU A 33 18.29 -5.70 3.39
N THR A 34 19.35 -5.31 2.68
CA THR A 34 19.79 -5.99 1.45
C THR A 34 20.85 -7.04 1.76
N ALA A 35 20.61 -8.28 1.35
CA ALA A 35 21.55 -9.39 1.43
C ALA A 35 21.29 -10.38 0.30
N LYS A 36 22.20 -11.34 0.06
CA LYS A 36 21.92 -12.45 -0.86
C LYS A 36 20.76 -13.28 -0.32
N ARG A 37 19.74 -13.51 -1.14
CA ARG A 37 18.50 -14.19 -0.76
C ARG A 37 18.39 -15.56 -1.42
N LYS A 38 17.74 -16.49 -0.75
CA LYS A 38 17.25 -17.73 -1.36
C LYS A 38 15.95 -17.45 -2.12
N PRO A 39 15.55 -18.35 -3.05
CA PRO A 39 14.26 -18.25 -3.71
C PRO A 39 13.10 -18.14 -2.72
N LEU A 40 12.05 -17.42 -3.11
CA LEU A 40 10.79 -17.36 -2.36
C LEU A 40 9.60 -17.56 -3.30
N ASN A 41 8.50 -18.05 -2.74
CA ASN A 41 7.24 -18.14 -3.47
C ASN A 41 6.40 -16.91 -3.16
N ILE A 42 5.89 -16.26 -4.20
CA ILE A 42 4.86 -15.23 -4.08
C ILE A 42 3.54 -15.78 -4.61
N SER A 43 2.44 -15.22 -4.11
CA SER A 43 1.10 -15.52 -4.60
C SER A 43 0.30 -14.25 -4.77
N ILE A 44 -0.45 -14.14 -5.86
CA ILE A 44 -1.44 -13.08 -6.08
C ILE A 44 -2.85 -13.61 -5.78
N ASP A 45 -3.77 -12.75 -5.34
CA ASP A 45 -5.14 -13.16 -4.95
C ASP A 45 -6.21 -12.88 -6.01
N LEU A 46 -5.79 -12.72 -7.26
CA LEU A 46 -6.69 -12.58 -8.41
C LEU A 46 -7.60 -13.83 -8.60
N PRO A 47 -8.87 -13.63 -8.96
CA PRO A 47 -9.86 -14.71 -9.02
C PRO A 47 -9.59 -15.68 -10.18
N GLY A 48 -9.98 -16.95 -10.01
CA GLY A 48 -9.93 -17.96 -11.08
C GLY A 48 -8.56 -18.62 -11.31
N MET A 49 -7.46 -18.11 -10.76
CA MET A 49 -6.11 -18.63 -11.03
C MET A 49 -5.77 -19.98 -10.38
N GLY A 50 -6.48 -20.40 -9.33
CA GLY A 50 -6.23 -21.68 -8.67
C GLY A 50 -4.77 -21.85 -8.21
N LYS A 51 -4.05 -22.84 -8.76
CA LYS A 51 -2.62 -23.09 -8.48
C LYS A 51 -1.67 -22.21 -9.30
N GLU A 52 -2.12 -21.64 -10.41
CA GLU A 52 -1.34 -20.78 -11.31
C GLU A 52 -1.11 -19.37 -10.72
N LYS A 53 -1.68 -19.09 -9.54
CA LYS A 53 -1.50 -17.83 -8.80
C LYS A 53 -0.15 -17.71 -8.08
N ILE A 54 0.61 -18.80 -8.01
CA ILE A 54 1.87 -18.90 -7.26
C ILE A 54 3.02 -18.98 -8.25
N THR A 55 4.08 -18.20 -8.00
CA THR A 55 5.34 -18.30 -8.75
C THR A 55 6.54 -18.25 -7.80
N THR A 56 7.65 -18.84 -8.22
CA THR A 56 8.91 -18.85 -7.47
C THR A 56 9.85 -17.79 -8.03
N VAL A 57 10.27 -16.86 -7.17
CA VAL A 57 11.25 -15.81 -7.48
C VAL A 57 12.60 -16.23 -6.94
N ASN A 58 13.54 -16.58 -7.83
CA ASN A 58 14.83 -17.16 -7.44
C ASN A 58 15.76 -16.17 -6.70
N ASN A 59 15.78 -14.91 -7.11
CA ASN A 59 16.54 -13.85 -6.47
C ASN A 59 15.60 -12.67 -6.15
N PRO A 60 14.97 -12.65 -4.96
CA PRO A 60 13.94 -11.67 -4.61
C PRO A 60 14.52 -10.28 -4.32
N SER A 61 14.81 -9.55 -5.39
CA SER A 61 14.98 -8.10 -5.42
C SER A 61 13.67 -7.42 -5.84
N TYR A 62 13.56 -6.11 -5.65
CA TYR A 62 12.41 -5.32 -6.10
C TYR A 62 12.06 -5.62 -7.57
N GLY A 63 13.02 -5.45 -8.50
CA GLY A 63 12.76 -5.65 -9.93
C GLY A 63 12.32 -7.08 -10.29
N ASN A 64 12.92 -8.11 -9.69
CA ASN A 64 12.55 -9.49 -9.98
C ASN A 64 11.17 -9.86 -9.40
N VAL A 65 10.82 -9.32 -8.23
CA VAL A 65 9.50 -9.54 -7.63
C VAL A 65 8.43 -8.78 -8.41
N SER A 66 8.68 -7.51 -8.77
CA SER A 66 7.75 -6.73 -9.60
C SER A 66 7.51 -7.39 -10.95
N GLY A 67 8.57 -7.85 -11.65
CA GLY A 67 8.41 -8.58 -12.91
C GLY A 67 7.61 -9.87 -12.74
N ALA A 68 7.81 -10.62 -11.66
CA ALA A 68 7.02 -11.81 -11.38
C ALA A 68 5.54 -11.50 -11.07
N ILE A 69 5.24 -10.35 -10.46
CA ILE A 69 3.86 -9.87 -10.27
C ILE A 69 3.25 -9.49 -11.62
N ASP A 70 3.98 -8.76 -12.46
CA ASP A 70 3.53 -8.35 -13.81
C ASP A 70 3.22 -9.57 -14.69
N ASP A 71 4.03 -10.63 -14.59
CA ASP A 71 3.79 -11.90 -15.28
C ASP A 71 2.51 -12.59 -14.79
N LEU A 72 2.27 -12.61 -13.48
CA LEU A 72 1.04 -13.17 -12.89
C LEU A 72 -0.21 -12.37 -13.31
N VAL A 73 -0.13 -11.04 -13.32
CA VAL A 73 -1.21 -10.15 -13.78
C VAL A 73 -1.46 -10.34 -15.28
N SER A 74 -0.40 -10.45 -16.08
CA SER A 74 -0.48 -10.74 -17.51
C SER A 74 -1.15 -12.09 -17.79
N LEU A 75 -0.76 -13.12 -17.03
CA LEU A 75 -1.41 -14.43 -17.09
C LEU A 75 -2.90 -14.33 -16.74
N TRP A 76 -3.23 -13.56 -15.68
CA TRP A 76 -4.62 -13.36 -15.30
C TRP A 76 -5.45 -12.70 -16.40
N ASN A 77 -4.92 -11.60 -16.95
CA ASN A 77 -5.56 -10.84 -18.02
C ASN A 77 -5.82 -11.71 -19.25
N ASN A 78 -4.86 -12.53 -19.65
CA ASN A 78 -4.99 -13.34 -20.86
C ASN A 78 -5.97 -14.51 -20.72
N LYS A 79 -6.09 -15.11 -19.52
CA LYS A 79 -6.80 -16.38 -19.34
C LYS A 79 -8.10 -16.28 -18.54
N TYR A 80 -8.25 -15.28 -17.66
CA TYR A 80 -9.35 -15.26 -16.68
C TYR A 80 -10.17 -13.96 -16.69
N SER A 81 -9.64 -12.84 -17.18
CA SER A 81 -10.33 -11.54 -17.15
C SER A 81 -11.66 -11.50 -17.90
N ASN A 82 -11.79 -12.27 -18.99
CA ASN A 82 -13.02 -12.33 -19.79
C ASN A 82 -14.18 -13.02 -19.05
N SER A 83 -13.88 -13.90 -18.09
CA SER A 83 -14.88 -14.65 -17.32
C SER A 83 -15.01 -14.19 -15.86
N HIS A 84 -14.05 -13.39 -15.38
CA HIS A 84 -14.00 -12.90 -14.01
C HIS A 84 -13.80 -11.39 -14.02
N THR A 85 -14.79 -10.65 -13.54
CA THR A 85 -14.63 -9.22 -13.25
C THR A 85 -14.05 -9.04 -11.86
N LEU A 86 -13.23 -8.00 -11.68
CA LEU A 86 -12.58 -7.70 -10.42
C LEU A 86 -13.03 -6.31 -9.93
N PRO A 87 -14.15 -6.21 -9.18
CA PRO A 87 -14.43 -4.99 -8.45
C PRO A 87 -13.35 -4.79 -7.38
N ALA A 88 -12.94 -3.54 -7.17
CA ALA A 88 -12.04 -3.23 -6.08
C ALA A 88 -12.69 -3.58 -4.73
N ARG A 89 -11.91 -4.14 -3.81
CA ARG A 89 -12.30 -4.26 -2.40
C ARG A 89 -12.07 -2.90 -1.75
N THR A 90 -13.14 -2.15 -1.56
CA THR A 90 -13.08 -0.81 -0.95
C THR A 90 -13.00 -0.90 0.57
N GLN A 91 -11.97 -0.30 1.15
CA GLN A 91 -11.93 0.01 2.58
C GLN A 91 -12.23 1.50 2.77
N TYR A 92 -13.25 1.77 3.56
CA TYR A 92 -13.71 3.12 3.88
C TYR A 92 -13.27 3.51 5.29
N SER A 93 -12.82 4.75 5.46
CA SER A 93 -12.55 5.33 6.77
C SER A 93 -12.85 6.83 6.72
N GLU A 94 -13.44 7.37 7.77
CA GLU A 94 -13.74 8.80 7.87
C GLU A 94 -13.46 9.31 9.28
N SER A 95 -13.09 10.58 9.38
CA SER A 95 -12.94 11.24 10.67
C SER A 95 -13.03 12.75 10.55
N MET A 96 -13.52 13.39 11.63
CA MET A 96 -13.35 14.82 11.82
C MET A 96 -11.88 15.12 12.11
N VAL A 97 -11.40 16.25 11.59
CA VAL A 97 -10.02 16.70 11.79
C VAL A 97 -9.96 17.56 13.05
N TYR A 98 -9.09 17.18 13.98
CA TYR A 98 -8.77 17.97 15.17
C TYR A 98 -7.28 18.32 15.25
N SER A 99 -6.42 17.37 14.92
CA SER A 99 -4.98 17.58 14.87
C SER A 99 -4.32 16.71 13.80
N LYS A 100 -3.11 17.08 13.43
CA LYS A 100 -2.32 16.36 12.42
C LYS A 100 -2.05 14.90 12.81
N SER A 101 -1.70 14.64 14.07
CA SER A 101 -1.46 13.28 14.58
C SER A 101 -2.75 12.47 14.69
N GLN A 102 -3.84 13.11 15.14
CA GLN A 102 -5.14 12.45 15.29
C GLN A 102 -5.68 11.97 13.94
N ILE A 103 -5.70 12.83 12.91
CA ILE A 103 -6.25 12.44 11.60
C ILE A 103 -5.40 11.37 10.91
N ALA A 104 -4.06 11.46 11.06
CA ALA A 104 -3.14 10.46 10.52
C ALA A 104 -3.37 9.08 11.14
N SER A 105 -3.54 9.03 12.46
CA SER A 105 -3.86 7.78 13.17
C SER A 105 -5.26 7.27 12.84
N ALA A 106 -6.26 8.16 12.72
CA ALA A 106 -7.64 7.77 12.46
C ALA A 106 -7.84 7.18 11.06
N LEU A 107 -7.13 7.71 10.06
CA LEU A 107 -7.24 7.27 8.67
C LEU A 107 -6.16 6.26 8.27
N ASN A 108 -5.19 5.97 9.14
CA ASN A 108 -4.01 5.16 8.81
C ASN A 108 -3.25 5.69 7.57
N VAL A 109 -3.06 7.01 7.52
CA VAL A 109 -2.39 7.70 6.40
C VAL A 109 -1.32 8.61 6.98
N ASN A 110 -0.18 8.70 6.30
CA ASN A 110 0.86 9.64 6.68
C ASN A 110 0.34 11.10 6.71
N ALA A 111 0.54 11.78 7.83
CA ALA A 111 0.00 13.11 8.05
C ALA A 111 0.52 14.16 7.05
N ASN A 112 1.76 14.00 6.55
CA ASN A 112 2.33 14.91 5.55
C ASN A 112 1.71 14.68 4.18
N VAL A 113 1.46 13.43 3.80
CA VAL A 113 0.78 13.10 2.53
C VAL A 113 -0.62 13.73 2.54
N LEU A 114 -1.38 13.51 3.62
CA LEU A 114 -2.72 14.04 3.77
C LEU A 114 -2.73 15.58 3.70
N ASN A 115 -1.83 16.25 4.41
CA ASN A 115 -1.75 17.71 4.38
C ASN A 115 -1.30 18.27 3.04
N ASN A 116 -0.27 17.68 2.42
CA ASN A 116 0.27 18.17 1.15
C ASN A 116 -0.71 17.93 -0.01
N SER A 117 -1.51 16.86 0.04
CA SER A 117 -2.48 16.54 -1.00
C SER A 117 -3.80 17.31 -0.85
N LEU A 118 -4.28 17.53 0.38
CA LEU A 118 -5.59 18.14 0.63
C LEU A 118 -5.53 19.60 1.11
N GLY A 119 -4.36 20.10 1.53
CA GLY A 119 -4.18 21.48 1.97
C GLY A 119 -4.95 21.81 3.24
N ILE A 120 -4.86 20.96 4.27
CA ILE A 120 -5.64 21.15 5.50
C ILE A 120 -5.03 22.25 6.37
N ASP A 121 -5.84 23.29 6.59
CA ASP A 121 -5.52 24.40 7.47
C ASP A 121 -5.80 24.04 8.94
N PHE A 122 -4.81 23.42 9.58
CA PHE A 122 -4.92 22.97 10.97
C PHE A 122 -5.03 24.13 11.98
N ASP A 123 -4.48 25.30 11.66
CA ASP A 123 -4.55 26.48 12.53
C ASP A 123 -6.01 26.97 12.61
N ALA A 124 -6.67 27.14 11.46
CA ALA A 124 -8.09 27.49 11.40
C ALA A 124 -9.00 26.43 12.05
N VAL A 125 -8.64 25.15 11.97
CA VAL A 125 -9.37 24.08 12.68
C VAL A 125 -9.23 24.24 14.21
N SER A 126 -8.01 24.50 14.69
CA SER A 126 -7.74 24.65 16.12
C SER A 126 -8.38 25.92 16.72
N ASN A 127 -8.46 27.01 15.96
CA ASN A 127 -9.11 28.26 16.36
C ASN A 127 -10.64 28.21 16.25
N GLY A 128 -11.21 27.11 15.74
CA GLY A 128 -12.66 26.98 15.53
C GLY A 128 -13.20 27.78 14.33
N GLU A 129 -12.32 28.29 13.47
CA GLU A 129 -12.66 29.03 12.24
C GLU A 129 -13.17 28.09 11.14
N LYS A 130 -12.68 26.84 11.11
CA LYS A 130 -13.08 25.80 10.15
C LYS A 130 -13.42 24.49 10.86
N LYS A 131 -14.41 23.77 10.33
CA LYS A 131 -14.68 22.37 10.65
C LYS A 131 -14.39 21.52 9.42
N VAL A 132 -13.45 20.59 9.54
CA VAL A 132 -12.98 19.77 8.42
C VAL A 132 -13.25 18.30 8.74
N MET A 133 -13.75 17.57 7.75
CA MET A 133 -13.91 16.12 7.77
C MET A 133 -13.14 15.55 6.59
N VAL A 134 -12.48 14.42 6.80
CA VAL A 134 -11.75 13.71 5.73
C VAL A 134 -12.25 12.28 5.67
N ALA A 135 -12.52 11.83 4.45
CA ALA A 135 -12.83 10.44 4.13
C ALA A 135 -11.72 9.86 3.25
N ALA A 136 -11.36 8.60 3.51
CA ALA A 136 -10.39 7.83 2.75
C ALA A 136 -11.08 6.61 2.14
N TYR A 137 -10.88 6.44 0.83
CA TYR A 137 -11.38 5.30 0.05
C TYR A 137 -10.19 4.52 -0.50
N LYS A 138 -9.79 3.45 0.20
CA LYS A 138 -8.72 2.57 -0.29
C LYS A 138 -9.32 1.50 -1.19
N GLN A 139 -9.01 1.56 -2.48
CA GLN A 139 -9.47 0.60 -3.48
C GLN A 139 -8.39 -0.47 -3.70
N ILE A 140 -8.62 -1.67 -3.19
CA ILE A 140 -7.67 -2.78 -3.29
C ILE A 140 -8.07 -3.66 -4.48
N PHE A 141 -7.21 -3.75 -5.49
CA PHE A 141 -7.41 -4.65 -6.63
C PHE A 141 -6.99 -6.08 -6.29
N TYR A 142 -5.79 -6.25 -5.73
CA TYR A 142 -5.20 -7.52 -5.30
C TYR A 142 -4.16 -7.29 -4.19
#